data_AF-A0A6B3INH7-F1
#
_entry.id   AF-A0A6B3INH7-F1
#
_cell.length_a   1.000
_cell.length_b   1.000
_cell.length_c   1.000
_cell.angle_alpha   90.00
_cell.angle_beta   90.00
_cell.angle_gamma   90.00
#
_symmetry.space_group_name_H-M   'P 1'
#
loop_
_entity.id
_entity.type
_entity.pdbx_description
1 polymer ?
#
loop_
_entity_poly.entity_id
_entity_poly.type
_entity_poly.pdbx_seq_one_letter_code
_entity_poly.pdbx_strand_id
1 'polypeptide(L)'
;SGRLLTEALASGKPLGVVCHAPAALLAATGPDGANAFAGYRLTGFTNAEETQAGFAEKAEWLLQDRLVELGADFQEGEPWAPFVIVDRNLVTGQNPASSAPLAEELLKRIG
;
A
#
# COMPACT_ATOMS: atom_id res chain seq x y z
N SER A 1 -0.64 -15.21 0.86
CA SER A 1 -0.53 -13.79 1.28
C SER A 1 -1.90 -13.22 1.64
N GLY A 2 -2.89 -13.29 0.74
CA GLY A 2 -4.24 -12.73 0.95
C GLY A 2 -4.88 -12.99 2.32
N ARG A 3 -5.10 -14.26 2.66
CA ARG A 3 -5.70 -14.65 3.96
C ARG A 3 -4.98 -14.03 5.17
N LEU A 4 -3.64 -14.03 5.18
CA LEU A 4 -2.86 -13.46 6.28
C LEU A 4 -3.04 -11.95 6.39
N LEU A 5 -3.15 -11.24 5.26
CA LEU A 5 -3.39 -9.81 5.23
C LEU A 5 -4.81 -9.46 5.67
N THR A 6 -5.80 -10.23 5.24
CA THR A 6 -7.19 -10.09 5.70
C THR A 6 -7.30 -10.33 7.20
N GLU A 7 -6.67 -11.38 7.73
CA GLU A 7 -6.63 -11.66 9.17
C GLU A 7 -5.89 -10.56 9.96
N ALA A 8 -4.76 -10.07 9.45
CA ALA A 8 -4.01 -8.98 10.06
C ALA A 8 -4.85 -7.70 10.12
N LEU A 9 -5.50 -7.32 9.01
CA LEU A 9 -6.38 -6.16 8.94
C LEU A 9 -7.57 -6.29 9.91
N ALA A 10 -8.23 -7.46 9.94
CA ALA A 10 -9.37 -7.72 10.83
C ALA A 10 -8.99 -7.76 12.31
N SER A 11 -7.73 -8.08 12.65
CA SER A 11 -7.27 -8.12 14.03
C SER A 11 -7.25 -6.75 14.73
N GLY A 12 -7.36 -5.66 13.96
CA GLY A 12 -7.23 -4.29 14.45
C GLY A 12 -5.80 -3.88 14.80
N LYS A 13 -4.83 -4.81 14.76
CA LYS A 13 -3.41 -4.50 14.95
C LYS A 13 -2.89 -3.65 13.78
N PRO A 14 -1.89 -2.79 14.01
CA PRO A 14 -1.25 -2.03 12.94
C PRO A 14 -0.67 -2.95 11.85
N LEU A 15 -1.00 -2.67 10.59
CA LEU A 15 -0.49 -3.33 9.40
C LEU A 15 0.29 -2.31 8.57
N GLY A 16 1.60 -2.51 8.43
CA GLY A 16 2.49 -1.62 7.69
C GLY A 16 2.99 -2.24 6.38
N VAL A 17 2.89 -1.50 5.26
CA VAL A 17 3.51 -1.88 3.97
C VAL A 17 4.10 -0.66 3.27
N VAL A 18 5.22 -0.82 2.56
CA VAL A 18 5.95 0.30 1.93
C VAL A 18 6.39 -0.04 0.50
N CYS A 19 6.51 0.98 -0.37
CA CYS A 19 7.04 0.86 -1.73
C CYS A 19 6.20 -0.12 -2.57
N HIS A 20 6.76 -1.25 -3.00
CA HIS A 20 6.04 -2.27 -3.76
C HIS A 20 5.28 -3.29 -2.92
N ALA A 21 5.50 -3.33 -1.59
CA ALA A 21 4.80 -4.26 -0.70
C ALA A 21 3.26 -4.20 -0.78
N PRO A 22 2.60 -3.05 -1.06
CA PRO A 22 1.17 -3.00 -1.36
C PRO A 22 0.69 -3.93 -2.49
N ALA A 23 1.57 -4.43 -3.36
CA ALA A 23 1.22 -5.49 -4.32
C ALA A 23 0.64 -6.73 -3.64
N ALA A 24 1.06 -7.03 -2.40
CA ALA A 24 0.54 -8.15 -1.64
C ALA A 24 -0.96 -8.03 -1.32
N LEU A 25 -1.50 -6.79 -1.27
CA LEU A 25 -2.91 -6.51 -1.00
C LEU A 25 -3.83 -7.03 -2.13
N LEU A 26 -3.30 -7.16 -3.36
CA LEU A 26 -4.01 -7.72 -4.52
C LEU A 26 -4.49 -9.16 -4.27
N ALA A 27 -3.79 -9.89 -3.38
CA ALA A 27 -4.17 -11.26 -3.04
C ALA A 27 -5.32 -11.35 -2.03
N ALA A 28 -5.74 -10.25 -1.40
CA ALA A 28 -6.72 -10.22 -0.31
C ALA A 28 -8.18 -10.12 -0.78
N THR A 29 -8.52 -10.80 -1.88
CA THR A 29 -9.87 -10.88 -2.42
C THR A 29 -10.63 -12.05 -1.80
N GLY A 30 -11.81 -11.77 -1.26
CA GLY A 30 -12.70 -12.74 -0.63
C GLY A 30 -13.47 -13.61 -1.62
N PRO A 31 -14.18 -14.65 -1.14
CA PRO A 31 -15.01 -15.53 -1.98
C PRO A 31 -16.15 -14.81 -2.71
N ASP A 32 -16.58 -13.65 -2.20
CA ASP A 32 -17.58 -12.75 -2.79
C ASP A 32 -17.00 -11.84 -3.89
N GLY A 33 -15.69 -11.93 -4.16
CA GLY A 33 -14.99 -11.11 -5.13
C GLY A 33 -14.59 -9.72 -4.61
N ALA A 34 -14.92 -9.37 -3.37
CA ALA A 34 -14.53 -8.10 -2.76
C ALA A 34 -13.10 -8.16 -2.23
N ASN A 35 -12.29 -7.13 -2.50
CA ASN A 35 -10.97 -7.00 -1.89
C ASN A 35 -11.07 -6.34 -0.51
N ALA A 36 -10.38 -6.88 0.49
CA ALA A 36 -10.42 -6.37 1.86
C ALA A 36 -9.92 -4.92 2.01
N PHE A 37 -9.18 -4.40 1.02
CA PHE A 37 -8.62 -3.06 1.00
C PHE A 37 -9.38 -2.09 0.09
N ALA A 38 -10.48 -2.53 -0.54
CA ALA A 38 -11.35 -1.62 -1.29
C ALA A 38 -11.91 -0.53 -0.37
N GLY A 39 -11.86 0.73 -0.82
CA GLY A 39 -12.24 1.91 -0.06
C GLY A 39 -11.26 2.33 1.05
N TYR A 40 -10.10 1.69 1.17
CA TYR A 40 -9.01 2.21 2.02
C TYR A 40 -8.26 3.32 1.31
N ARG A 41 -7.91 4.37 2.07
CA ARG A 41 -6.89 5.32 1.67
C ARG A 41 -5.53 4.69 1.85
N LEU A 42 -4.72 4.69 0.81
CA LEU A 42 -3.37 4.12 0.86
C LEU A 42 -2.45 4.77 -0.17
N THR A 43 -1.16 4.51 -0.03
CA THR A 43 -0.12 4.84 -1.01
C THR A 43 0.72 3.59 -1.29
N GLY A 44 1.52 3.66 -2.34
CA GLY A 44 2.57 2.70 -2.68
C GLY A 44 3.49 3.33 -3.71
N PHE A 45 4.41 2.54 -4.27
CA PHE A 45 5.29 3.04 -5.32
C PHE A 45 4.46 3.51 -6.52
N THR A 46 4.70 4.75 -6.94
CA THR A 46 3.85 5.43 -7.93
C THR A 46 4.26 5.06 -9.35
N ASN A 47 3.32 5.21 -10.30
CA ASN A 47 3.61 5.09 -11.73
C ASN A 47 4.69 6.10 -12.15
N ALA A 48 4.71 7.30 -11.55
CA ALA A 48 5.71 8.31 -11.81
C ALA A 48 7.11 7.86 -11.37
N GLU A 49 7.24 7.26 -10.19
CA GLU A 49 8.52 6.71 -9.71
C GLU A 49 8.97 5.50 -10.53
N GLU A 50 8.05 4.61 -10.92
CA GLU A 50 8.34 3.46 -11.79
C GLU A 50 8.82 3.89 -13.18
N THR A 51 8.23 4.96 -13.71
CA THR A 51 8.65 5.56 -14.98
C THR A 51 10.05 6.18 -14.87
N GLN A 52 10.30 6.94 -13.81
CA GLN A 52 11.62 7.53 -13.55
C GLN A 52 12.71 6.48 -13.30
N ALA A 53 12.34 5.34 -12.71
CA ALA A 53 13.24 4.21 -12.53
C ALA A 53 13.52 3.45 -13.84
N GLY A 54 12.78 3.73 -14.93
CA GLY A 54 12.99 3.13 -16.25
C GLY A 54 12.44 1.71 -16.39
N PHE A 55 11.52 1.31 -15.51
CA PHE A 55 10.93 -0.03 -15.49
C PHE A 55 9.45 -0.06 -15.89
N ALA A 56 8.75 1.08 -15.92
CA ALA A 56 7.33 1.14 -16.24
C ALA A 56 6.96 0.44 -17.57
N GLU A 57 7.70 0.71 -18.65
CA GLU A 57 7.44 0.09 -19.97
C GLU A 57 7.73 -1.41 -20.03
N LYS A 58 8.46 -1.94 -19.03
CA LYS A 58 8.84 -3.37 -18.95
C LYS A 58 7.98 -4.14 -17.96
N ALA A 59 7.20 -3.45 -17.14
CA ALA A 59 6.36 -4.07 -16.13
C ALA A 59 5.12 -4.70 -16.81
N GLU A 60 4.73 -5.88 -16.35
CA GLU A 60 3.48 -6.53 -16.80
C GLU A 60 2.24 -5.72 -16.38
N TRP A 61 2.35 -5.03 -15.24
CA TRP A 61 1.36 -4.11 -14.70
C TRP A 61 2.07 -3.13 -13.76
N LEU A 62 1.47 -1.96 -13.56
CA LEU A 62 1.97 -0.98 -12.60
C LEU A 62 1.20 -1.08 -11.28
N LEU A 63 1.91 -0.92 -10.17
CA LEU A 63 1.34 -1.12 -8.83
C LEU A 63 0.15 -0.21 -8.55
N GLN A 64 0.32 1.10 -8.77
CA GLN A 64 -0.72 2.09 -8.52
C GLN A 64 -2.00 1.78 -9.32
N ASP A 65 -1.87 1.41 -10.59
CA ASP A 65 -3.02 1.04 -11.43
C ASP A 65 -3.80 -0.13 -10.83
N ARG A 66 -3.10 -1.18 -10.38
CA ARG A 66 -3.72 -2.36 -9.78
C ARG A 66 -4.39 -2.07 -8.43
N LEU A 67 -3.83 -1.13 -7.66
CA LEU A 67 -4.42 -0.66 -6.40
C LEU A 67 -5.66 0.19 -6.63
N VAL A 68 -5.69 1.01 -7.69
CA VAL A 68 -6.90 1.75 -8.08
C VAL A 68 -7.97 0.78 -8.60
N GLU A 69 -7.59 -0.21 -9.42
CA GLU A 69 -8.50 -1.20 -10.01
C GLU A 69 -9.20 -2.06 -8.95
N LEU A 70 -8.52 -2.43 -7.86
CA LEU A 70 -9.14 -3.16 -6.74
C LEU A 70 -10.09 -2.29 -5.89
N GLY A 71 -10.15 -0.98 -6.15
CA GLY A 71 -11.05 -0.03 -5.51
C GLY A 71 -10.43 0.75 -4.33
N ALA A 72 -9.10 0.86 -4.23
CA ALA A 72 -8.49 1.70 -3.20
C ALA A 72 -8.55 3.19 -3.55
N ASP A 73 -8.63 4.05 -2.52
CA ASP A 73 -8.41 5.50 -2.65
C ASP A 73 -6.89 5.76 -2.59
N PHE A 74 -6.23 5.54 -3.74
CA PHE A 74 -4.78 5.71 -3.86
C PHE A 74 -4.40 7.19 -3.83
N GLN A 75 -3.47 7.56 -2.96
CA GLN A 75 -2.93 8.91 -2.84
C GLN A 75 -1.42 8.86 -3.06
N GLU A 76 -0.88 9.91 -3.68
CA GLU A 76 0.55 10.07 -3.95
C GLU A 76 1.02 11.45 -3.52
N GLY A 77 2.25 11.51 -3.02
CA GLY A 77 3.03 12.72 -2.83
C GLY A 77 4.12 12.85 -3.90
N GLU A 78 4.99 13.84 -3.71
CA GLU A 78 6.11 14.10 -4.62
C GLU A 78 7.00 12.85 -4.78
N PRO A 79 7.38 12.47 -6.01
CA PRO A 79 8.26 11.33 -6.26
C PRO A 79 9.53 11.38 -5.42
N TRP A 80 9.90 10.24 -4.82
CA TRP A 80 11.07 10.05 -3.95
C TRP A 80 11.05 10.82 -2.62
N ALA A 81 10.09 11.70 -2.38
CA ALA A 81 9.89 12.33 -1.09
C ALA A 81 9.18 11.36 -0.13
N PRO A 82 9.43 11.43 1.19
CA PRO A 82 8.67 10.65 2.15
C PRO A 82 7.17 10.98 2.09
N PHE A 83 6.32 9.96 1.95
CA PHE A 83 4.88 10.09 1.97
C PHE A 83 4.25 8.86 2.63
N VAL A 84 3.45 9.10 3.67
CA VAL A 84 2.81 8.05 4.48
C VAL A 84 1.33 8.34 4.61
N ILE A 85 0.52 7.34 4.31
CA ILE A 85 -0.93 7.37 4.53
C ILE A 85 -1.28 6.45 5.68
N VAL A 86 -2.12 6.97 6.57
CA VAL A 86 -2.70 6.19 7.66
C VAL A 86 -4.22 6.19 7.55
N ASP A 87 -4.79 4.99 7.44
CA ASP A 87 -6.23 4.76 7.41
C ASP A 87 -6.59 3.59 8.31
N ARG A 88 -7.39 3.85 9.34
CA ARG A 88 -7.75 2.88 10.39
C ARG A 88 -6.48 2.26 10.98
N ASN A 89 -6.27 0.95 10.82
CA ASN A 89 -5.08 0.21 11.27
C ASN A 89 -4.09 -0.08 10.13
N LEU A 90 -4.33 0.38 8.90
CA LEU A 90 -3.41 0.28 7.78
C LEU A 90 -2.49 1.52 7.75
N VAL A 91 -1.18 1.28 7.66
CA VAL A 91 -0.16 2.30 7.44
C VAL A 91 0.58 1.94 6.15
N THR A 92 0.58 2.86 5.19
CA THR A 92 1.24 2.65 3.89
C THR A 92 2.25 3.74 3.61
N GLY A 93 3.38 3.39 2.98
CA GLY A 93 4.44 4.32 2.63
C GLY A 93 4.76 4.24 1.14
N GLN A 94 4.96 5.39 0.50
CA GLN A 94 5.08 5.48 -0.95
C GLN A 94 6.34 4.80 -1.49
N ASN A 95 7.49 5.05 -0.88
CA ASN A 95 8.80 4.73 -1.45
C ASN A 95 9.84 4.44 -0.33
N PRO A 96 11.11 4.12 -0.65
CA PRO A 96 12.11 3.83 0.37
C PRO A 96 12.30 4.95 1.40
N ALA A 97 12.20 6.22 0.99
CA ALA A 97 12.30 7.38 1.88
C ALA A 97 11.17 7.44 2.92
N SER A 98 10.06 6.73 2.66
CA SER A 98 8.90 6.63 3.56
C SER A 98 9.07 5.56 4.65
N SER A 99 10.14 4.75 4.63
CA SER A 99 10.33 3.63 5.56
C SER A 99 10.42 4.07 7.03
N ALA A 100 11.25 5.08 7.31
CA ALA A 100 11.42 5.61 8.66
C ALA A 100 10.13 6.26 9.21
N PRO A 101 9.48 7.22 8.51
CA PRO A 101 8.24 7.81 9.02
C PRO A 101 7.10 6.79 9.12
N LEU A 102 7.04 5.77 8.26
CA LEU A 102 6.08 4.68 8.41
C LEU A 102 6.31 3.91 9.71
N ALA A 103 7.57 3.58 10.05
CA ALA A 103 7.89 2.89 11.28
C ALA A 103 7.54 3.73 12.52
N GLU A 104 7.76 5.05 12.47
CA GLU A 104 7.33 5.97 13.53
C GLU A 104 5.81 5.94 13.73
N GLU A 105 5.02 5.92 12.65
CA GLU A 105 3.56 5.79 12.73
C GLU A 105 3.12 4.44 13.32
N LEU A 106 3.80 3.35 12.99
CA LEU A 106 3.53 2.05 13.60
C LEU A 106 3.82 2.07 15.10
N LEU A 107 4.97 2.62 15.53
CA LEU A 107 5.36 2.66 16.95
C LEU A 107 4.35 3.42 17.82
N LYS A 108 3.76 4.51 17.31
CA LYS A 108 2.69 5.27 17.99
C LYS A 108 1.44 4.42 18.29
N ARG A 109 1.29 3.28 17.62
CA ARG A 109 0.07 2.44 17.64
C ARG A 109 0.26 1.11 18.38
N ILE A 110 1.48 0.81 18.84
CA ILE A 110 1.82 -0.46 19.53
C ILE A 110 1.91 -0.24 21.05
N GLY A 111 1.24 0.79 21.57
CA GLY A 111 1.16 1.10 23.01
C GLY A 111 0.12 0.28 23.75
#